data_AF-A0A0G2J612-F1
#
_entry.id   AF-A0A0G2J612-F1
#
_cell.length_a   1.000
_cell.length_b   1.000
_cell.length_c   1.000
_cell.angle_alpha   90.00
_cell.angle_beta   90.00
_cell.angle_gamma   90.00
#
_symmetry.space_group_name_H-M   'P 1'
#
loop_
_entity.id
_entity.type
_entity.pdbx_description
1 polymer ?
#
loop_
_entity_poly.entity_id
_entity_poly.type
_entity_poly.pdbx_seq_one_letter_code
_entity_poly.pdbx_strand_id
1 'polypeptide(L)'
;MLINKNDVNLFKELIKVRQKDLLSKPMFYDVEETMNDAIETGRVDMVRLFVKYGATVKAVQFYKTLSSCLASEDVLQLTQIFITASSFKENCPDAIGMAIVILQGFYNLSSTRKYLAIMLLHAGFDKNHQDTALYRTPLHCAADGKYTEIFHLLLRAGADVSLRDKYDRTAFDAVNGVCMYTGDTV
;
A
#
# COMPACT_ATOMS: atom_id res chain seq x y z
N MET A 1 18.29 -26.25 11.48
CA MET A 1 18.38 -26.55 10.03
C MET A 1 18.10 -25.25 9.30
N LEU A 2 19.15 -24.60 8.78
CA LEU A 2 19.04 -23.38 7.98
C LEU A 2 18.36 -23.78 6.66
N ILE A 3 17.05 -23.61 6.61
CA ILE A 3 16.29 -23.84 5.38
C ILE A 3 16.76 -22.75 4.43
N ASN A 4 17.36 -23.17 3.32
CA ASN A 4 17.85 -22.30 2.27
C ASN A 4 16.71 -21.36 1.86
N LYS A 5 16.84 -20.06 2.15
CA LYS A 5 15.76 -19.07 2.03
C LYS A 5 15.17 -18.95 0.61
N ASN A 6 15.78 -19.59 -0.39
CA ASN A 6 15.42 -19.52 -1.81
C ASN A 6 14.68 -20.75 -2.38
N ASP A 7 14.38 -21.78 -1.59
CA ASP A 7 13.72 -22.97 -2.15
C ASP A 7 12.18 -22.83 -2.18
N VAL A 8 11.68 -22.28 -3.29
CA VAL A 8 10.25 -22.12 -3.59
C VAL A 8 9.52 -23.49 -3.61
N ASN A 9 10.20 -24.57 -4.00
CA ASN A 9 9.60 -25.90 -4.06
C ASN A 9 9.45 -26.51 -2.67
N LEU A 10 10.46 -26.34 -1.82
CA LEU A 10 10.38 -26.71 -0.41
C LEU A 10 9.28 -25.91 0.32
N PHE A 11 9.12 -24.63 0.00
CA PHE A 11 8.03 -23.82 0.55
C PHE A 11 6.63 -24.32 0.11
N LYS A 12 6.47 -24.70 -1.17
CA LYS A 12 5.23 -25.33 -1.67
C LYS A 12 4.93 -26.63 -0.94
N GLU A 13 5.92 -27.49 -0.74
CA GLU A 13 5.74 -28.75 -0.03
C GLU A 13 5.45 -28.54 1.46
N LEU A 14 6.11 -27.58 2.11
CA LEU A 14 5.83 -27.21 3.50
C LEU A 14 4.39 -26.73 3.71
N ILE A 15 3.85 -25.90 2.80
CA ILE A 15 2.45 -25.45 2.89
C ILE A 15 1.48 -26.61 2.64
N LYS A 16 1.71 -27.44 1.61
CA LYS A 16 0.85 -28.60 1.30
C LYS A 16 0.78 -29.58 2.47
N VAL A 17 1.93 -29.87 3.09
CA VAL A 17 2.01 -30.79 4.23
C VAL A 17 1.34 -30.20 5.48
N ARG A 18 1.37 -28.88 5.66
CA ARG A 18 0.88 -28.20 6.88
C ARG A 18 -0.58 -27.75 6.87
N GLN A 19 -1.34 -27.97 5.80
CA GLN A 19 -2.78 -27.67 5.74
C GLN A 19 -3.63 -28.33 6.85
N LYS A 20 -3.13 -29.38 7.53
CA LYS A 20 -3.80 -30.04 8.66
C LYS A 20 -3.27 -29.67 10.07
N ASP A 21 -2.07 -29.11 10.19
CA ASP A 21 -1.33 -29.02 11.47
C ASP A 21 -0.93 -27.59 11.89
N LEU A 22 -1.49 -26.55 11.25
CA LEU A 22 -1.30 -25.14 11.64
C LEU A 22 -1.78 -24.78 13.08
N LEU A 23 -2.31 -25.74 13.84
CA LEU A 23 -2.96 -25.50 15.14
C LEU A 23 -2.34 -26.21 16.35
N SER A 24 -1.22 -26.93 16.26
CA SER A 24 -0.79 -27.74 17.44
C SER A 24 0.63 -27.59 17.97
N LYS A 25 1.66 -27.11 17.22
CA LYS A 25 3.00 -26.82 17.81
C LYS A 25 3.76 -25.68 17.10
N PRO A 26 4.41 -24.76 17.85
CA PRO A 26 5.12 -23.62 17.28
C PRO A 26 6.50 -24.04 16.75
N MET A 27 6.70 -23.93 15.44
CA MET A 27 8.02 -23.85 14.83
C MET A 27 8.18 -22.40 14.37
N PHE A 28 9.07 -21.65 15.03
CA PHE A 28 9.33 -20.20 14.91
C PHE A 28 9.68 -19.74 13.48
N TYR A 29 8.71 -19.72 12.57
CA TYR A 29 8.77 -18.87 11.37
C TYR A 29 7.42 -18.18 11.28
N ASP A 30 7.39 -16.92 11.70
CA ASP A 30 6.23 -16.08 11.51
C ASP A 30 6.02 -15.90 10.01
N VAL A 31 4.84 -16.29 9.52
CA VAL A 31 4.46 -16.17 8.11
C VAL A 31 4.53 -14.71 7.68
N GLU A 32 4.23 -13.78 8.60
CA GLU A 32 4.29 -12.34 8.35
C GLU A 32 5.74 -11.87 8.18
N GLU A 33 6.65 -12.32 9.05
CA GLU A 33 8.08 -12.00 8.95
C GLU A 33 8.68 -12.57 7.66
N THR A 34 8.34 -13.81 7.32
CA THR A 34 8.84 -14.45 6.09
C THR A 34 8.30 -13.77 4.83
N MET A 35 7.04 -13.34 4.85
CA MET A 35 6.44 -12.56 3.77
C MET A 35 7.08 -11.18 3.65
N ASN A 36 7.40 -10.52 4.77
CA ASN A 36 8.11 -9.25 4.78
C ASN A 36 9.52 -9.37 4.16
N ASP A 37 10.28 -10.40 4.56
CA ASP A 37 11.59 -10.74 3.96
C ASP A 37 11.46 -10.94 2.44
N ALA A 38 10.40 -11.63 1.98
CA ALA A 38 10.15 -11.85 0.56
C ALA A 38 9.83 -10.54 -0.20
N ILE A 39 9.07 -9.63 0.41
CA ILE A 39 8.77 -8.30 -0.15
C ILE A 39 10.05 -7.49 -0.28
N GLU A 40 10.85 -7.37 0.78
CA GLU A 40 12.08 -6.55 0.78
C GLU A 40 13.13 -7.04 -0.22
N THR A 41 13.11 -8.34 -0.53
CA THR A 41 14.00 -8.97 -1.52
C THR A 41 13.41 -9.05 -2.93
N GLY A 42 12.19 -8.54 -3.15
CA GLY A 42 11.55 -8.54 -4.46
C GLY A 42 11.12 -9.92 -4.96
N ARG A 43 10.96 -10.90 -4.06
CA ARG A 43 10.60 -12.29 -4.42
C ARG A 43 9.09 -12.41 -4.65
N VAL A 44 8.63 -11.85 -5.76
CA VAL A 44 7.22 -11.79 -6.18
C VAL A 44 6.54 -13.16 -6.14
N ASP A 45 7.22 -14.21 -6.58
CA ASP A 45 6.68 -15.58 -6.60
C ASP A 45 6.36 -16.12 -5.20
N MET A 46 7.21 -15.81 -4.22
CA MET A 46 6.98 -16.21 -2.83
C MET A 46 5.75 -15.47 -2.27
N VAL A 47 5.66 -14.17 -2.52
CA VAL A 47 4.50 -13.35 -2.12
C VAL A 47 3.19 -13.86 -2.76
N ARG A 48 3.25 -14.23 -4.04
CA ARG A 48 2.12 -14.84 -4.76
C ARG A 48 1.67 -16.13 -4.08
N LEU A 49 2.61 -16.97 -3.64
CA LEU A 49 2.28 -18.21 -2.93
C LEU A 49 1.65 -17.93 -1.56
N PHE A 50 2.21 -16.99 -0.78
CA PHE A 50 1.62 -16.59 0.50
C PHE A 50 0.14 -16.20 0.32
N VAL A 51 -0.15 -15.27 -0.59
CA VAL A 51 -1.53 -14.82 -0.86
C VAL A 51 -2.41 -15.95 -1.39
N LYS A 52 -1.91 -16.78 -2.31
CA LYS A 52 -2.65 -17.93 -2.85
C LYS A 52 -3.11 -18.92 -1.78
N TYR A 53 -2.31 -19.08 -0.71
CA TYR A 53 -2.63 -19.96 0.40
C TYR A 53 -3.31 -19.25 1.58
N GLY A 54 -3.83 -18.03 1.36
CA GLY A 54 -4.67 -17.32 2.32
C GLY A 54 -3.90 -16.53 3.37
N ALA A 55 -2.63 -16.20 3.14
CA ALA A 55 -1.92 -15.28 4.02
C ALA A 55 -2.61 -13.91 4.02
N THR A 56 -2.89 -13.39 5.22
CA THR A 56 -3.50 -12.08 5.41
C THR A 56 -2.53 -10.97 5.00
N VAL A 57 -2.93 -10.16 4.02
CA VAL A 57 -2.21 -8.93 3.66
C VAL A 57 -2.62 -7.80 4.60
N LYS A 58 -1.66 -7.16 5.28
CA LYS A 58 -1.88 -5.99 6.15
C LYS A 58 -1.20 -4.74 5.59
N ALA A 59 -1.50 -3.60 6.20
CA ALA A 59 -0.94 -2.30 5.81
C ALA A 59 0.60 -2.27 5.87
N VAL A 60 1.21 -3.01 6.80
CA VAL A 60 2.68 -3.10 6.94
C VAL A 60 3.32 -3.74 5.70
N GLN A 61 2.72 -4.79 5.12
CA GLN A 61 3.24 -5.41 3.90
C GLN A 61 3.17 -4.43 2.73
N PHE A 62 2.06 -3.72 2.58
CA PHE A 62 1.90 -2.74 1.50
C PHE A 62 2.84 -1.52 1.68
N TYR A 63 2.96 -1.02 2.90
CA TYR A 63 3.96 0.01 3.25
C TYR A 63 5.36 -0.44 2.84
N LYS A 64 5.78 -1.66 3.22
CA LYS A 64 7.10 -2.21 2.86
C LYS A 64 7.27 -2.31 1.35
N THR A 65 6.26 -2.78 0.63
CA THR A 65 6.29 -2.82 -0.85
C THR A 65 6.56 -1.43 -1.43
N LEU A 66 5.91 -0.39 -0.92
CA LEU A 66 6.08 0.99 -1.40
C LEU A 66 7.37 1.67 -0.93
N SER A 67 7.84 1.36 0.27
CA SER A 67 9.03 2.00 0.87
C SER A 67 10.34 1.29 0.54
N SER A 68 10.27 0.08 0.01
CA SER A 68 11.42 -0.70 -0.43
C SER A 68 12.01 -0.15 -1.74
N CYS A 69 13.32 -0.26 -1.92
CA CYS A 69 14.02 0.13 -3.14
C CYS A 69 13.81 -0.86 -4.30
N LEU A 70 12.62 -1.43 -4.43
CA LEU A 70 12.26 -2.37 -5.49
C LEU A 70 12.15 -1.70 -6.85
N ALA A 71 12.27 -2.50 -7.91
CA ALA A 71 11.97 -2.01 -9.25
C ALA A 71 10.49 -1.65 -9.38
N SER A 72 10.18 -0.69 -10.27
CA SER A 72 8.80 -0.27 -10.54
C SER A 72 7.89 -1.44 -10.92
N GLU A 73 8.42 -2.39 -11.70
CA GLU A 73 7.70 -3.60 -12.10
C GLU A 73 7.33 -4.46 -10.90
N ASP A 74 8.26 -4.71 -9.97
CA ASP A 74 8.00 -5.52 -8.77
C ASP A 74 6.95 -4.87 -7.88
N VAL A 75 7.01 -3.55 -7.69
CA VAL A 75 6.01 -2.80 -6.91
C VAL A 75 4.61 -2.97 -7.52
N LEU A 76 4.48 -2.86 -8.84
CA LEU A 76 3.21 -3.05 -9.54
C LEU A 76 2.74 -4.50 -9.45
N GLN A 77 3.62 -5.48 -9.67
CA GLN A 77 3.27 -6.91 -9.59
C GLN A 77 2.86 -7.33 -8.18
N LEU A 78 3.57 -6.89 -7.14
CA LEU A 78 3.23 -7.16 -5.75
C LEU A 78 1.88 -6.53 -5.38
N THR A 79 1.64 -5.28 -5.79
CA THR A 79 0.34 -4.62 -5.56
C THR A 79 -0.80 -5.37 -6.27
N GLN A 80 -0.57 -5.82 -7.51
CA GLN A 80 -1.53 -6.64 -8.24
C GLN A 80 -1.86 -7.93 -7.47
N ILE A 81 -0.84 -8.59 -6.89
CA ILE A 81 -1.04 -9.78 -6.06
C ILE A 81 -1.85 -9.43 -4.80
N PHE A 82 -1.55 -8.33 -4.12
CA PHE A 82 -2.29 -7.91 -2.93
C PHE A 82 -3.76 -7.60 -3.23
N ILE A 83 -4.06 -6.99 -4.38
CA ILE A 83 -5.43 -6.75 -4.85
C ILE A 83 -6.23 -8.06 -4.97
N THR A 84 -5.59 -9.20 -5.27
CA THR A 84 -6.27 -10.50 -5.31
C THR A 84 -6.60 -11.07 -3.94
N ALA A 85 -5.97 -10.57 -2.87
CA ALA A 85 -6.27 -10.96 -1.50
C ALA A 85 -7.51 -10.21 -0.99
N SER A 86 -8.56 -10.93 -0.61
CA SER A 86 -9.77 -10.31 -0.05
C SER A 86 -9.50 -9.44 1.18
N SER A 87 -8.51 -9.82 2.00
CA SER A 87 -8.12 -9.11 3.20
C SER A 87 -7.48 -7.74 2.92
N PHE A 88 -6.94 -7.51 1.72
CA PHE A 88 -6.11 -6.33 1.46
C PHE A 88 -6.90 -5.03 1.57
N LYS A 89 -8.09 -4.99 0.94
CA LYS A 89 -8.94 -3.80 0.95
C LYS A 89 -9.47 -3.47 2.35
N GLU A 90 -9.79 -4.49 3.14
CA GLU A 90 -10.27 -4.34 4.53
C GLU A 90 -9.16 -3.83 5.44
N ASN A 91 -7.94 -4.34 5.28
CA ASN A 91 -6.81 -4.02 6.16
C ASN A 91 -6.01 -2.78 5.73
N CYS A 92 -6.16 -2.33 4.48
CA CYS A 92 -5.42 -1.20 3.91
C CYS A 92 -6.35 -0.25 3.15
N PRO A 93 -7.43 0.26 3.77
CA PRO A 93 -8.45 1.02 3.05
C PRO A 93 -7.93 2.35 2.50
N ASP A 94 -6.85 2.91 3.07
CA ASP A 94 -6.16 4.13 2.66
C ASP A 94 -5.04 3.90 1.61
N ALA A 95 -4.95 2.71 1.00
CA ALA A 95 -3.87 2.33 0.09
C ALA A 95 -3.57 3.33 -1.03
N ILE A 96 -4.59 4.01 -1.57
CA ILE A 96 -4.39 5.05 -2.59
C ILE A 96 -3.57 6.22 -2.01
N GLY A 97 -3.94 6.70 -0.82
CA GLY A 97 -3.23 7.77 -0.12
C GLY A 97 -1.80 7.35 0.23
N MET A 98 -1.61 6.12 0.74
CA MET A 98 -0.29 5.55 1.03
C MET A 98 0.62 5.54 -0.21
N ALA A 99 0.12 5.04 -1.35
CA ALA A 99 0.88 4.99 -2.60
C ALA A 99 1.31 6.39 -3.07
N ILE A 100 0.45 7.39 -2.90
CA ILE A 100 0.74 8.77 -3.27
C ILE A 100 1.85 9.36 -2.38
N VAL A 101 1.72 9.23 -1.06
CA VAL A 101 2.62 9.84 -0.08
C VAL A 101 3.96 9.11 0.01
N ILE A 102 3.98 7.79 0.14
CA ILE A 102 5.23 7.05 0.38
C ILE A 102 6.17 7.17 -0.82
N LEU A 103 5.62 7.12 -2.04
CA LEU A 103 6.43 7.24 -3.26
C LEU A 103 6.93 8.67 -3.53
N GLN A 104 6.59 9.67 -2.71
CA GLN A 104 7.06 11.05 -2.91
C GLN A 104 8.59 11.17 -2.87
N GLY A 105 9.26 10.35 -2.06
CA GLY A 105 10.72 10.36 -1.91
C GLY A 105 11.48 9.69 -3.06
N PHE A 106 10.79 9.08 -4.03
CA PHE A 106 11.39 8.28 -5.09
C PHE A 106 11.08 8.88 -6.47
N TYR A 107 11.90 9.84 -6.91
CA TYR A 107 11.70 10.59 -8.17
C TYR A 107 11.59 9.69 -9.41
N ASN A 108 12.29 8.54 -9.41
CA ASN A 108 12.27 7.55 -10.48
C ASN A 108 10.96 6.74 -10.57
N LEU A 109 10.05 6.88 -9.61
CA LEU A 109 8.78 6.15 -9.54
C LEU A 109 7.56 7.05 -9.84
N SER A 110 7.77 8.19 -10.51
CA SER A 110 6.71 9.13 -10.88
C SER A 110 5.60 8.45 -11.69
N SER A 111 5.96 7.64 -12.70
CA SER A 111 5.00 6.86 -13.47
C SER A 111 4.33 5.78 -12.62
N THR A 112 5.09 5.10 -11.75
CA THR A 112 4.60 4.03 -10.86
C THR A 112 3.50 4.53 -9.94
N ARG A 113 3.66 5.72 -9.34
CA ARG A 113 2.66 6.32 -8.45
C ARG A 113 1.31 6.48 -9.15
N LYS A 114 1.32 6.97 -10.38
CA LYS A 114 0.12 7.12 -11.21
C LYS A 114 -0.50 5.75 -11.55
N TYR A 115 0.31 4.78 -11.97
CA TYR A 115 -0.18 3.43 -12.29
C TYR A 115 -0.81 2.75 -11.07
N LEU A 116 -0.21 2.87 -9.88
CA LEU A 116 -0.78 2.34 -8.65
C LEU A 116 -2.11 3.01 -8.31
N ALA A 117 -2.23 4.33 -8.44
CA ALA A 117 -3.49 5.02 -8.23
C ALA A 117 -4.59 4.51 -9.17
N ILE A 118 -4.27 4.31 -10.46
CA ILE A 118 -5.22 3.72 -11.43
C ILE A 118 -5.60 2.29 -11.03
N MET A 119 -4.63 1.44 -10.71
CA MET A 119 -4.85 0.04 -10.33
C MET A 119 -5.76 -0.07 -9.10
N LEU A 120 -5.48 0.72 -8.05
CA LEU A 120 -6.26 0.71 -6.81
C LEU A 120 -7.68 1.27 -7.03
N LEU A 121 -7.83 2.33 -7.82
CA LEU A 121 -9.15 2.85 -8.18
C LEU A 121 -9.98 1.81 -8.96
N HIS A 122 -9.38 1.12 -9.94
CA HIS A 122 -10.05 0.05 -10.68
C HIS A 122 -10.38 -1.16 -9.80
N ALA A 123 -9.58 -1.43 -8.78
CA ALA A 123 -9.87 -2.45 -7.75
C ALA A 123 -10.97 -2.01 -6.76
N GLY A 124 -11.54 -0.82 -6.95
CA GLY A 124 -12.67 -0.32 -6.16
C GLY A 124 -12.29 0.21 -4.78
N PHE A 125 -11.01 0.55 -4.55
CA PHE A 125 -10.62 1.26 -3.33
C PHE A 125 -11.35 2.59 -3.23
N ASP A 126 -11.70 2.98 -2.01
CA ASP A 126 -12.44 4.22 -1.80
C ASP A 126 -11.50 5.43 -2.02
N LYS A 127 -11.75 6.13 -3.13
CA LYS A 127 -11.08 7.38 -3.50
C LYS A 127 -11.22 8.51 -2.47
N ASN A 128 -12.17 8.38 -1.54
CA ASN A 128 -12.46 9.35 -0.49
C ASN A 128 -12.00 8.89 0.90
N HIS A 129 -11.37 7.72 1.01
CA HIS A 129 -10.93 7.21 2.29
C HIS A 129 -9.97 8.19 2.97
N GLN A 130 -10.25 8.53 4.23
CA GLN A 130 -9.41 9.43 5.03
C GLN A 130 -8.40 8.61 5.83
N ASP A 131 -7.12 8.96 5.75
CA ASP A 131 -6.11 8.36 6.61
C ASP A 131 -6.46 8.58 8.10
N THR A 132 -5.97 7.71 8.98
CA THR A 132 -6.29 7.78 10.41
C THR A 132 -5.48 8.84 11.16
N ALA A 133 -4.36 9.30 10.58
CA ALA A 133 -3.42 10.20 11.25
C ALA A 133 -3.80 11.67 11.10
N LEU A 134 -4.25 12.07 9.91
CA LEU A 134 -4.46 13.45 9.48
C LEU A 134 -5.84 13.65 8.84
N TYR A 135 -6.66 12.61 8.73
CA TYR A 135 -7.92 12.63 7.98
C TYR A 135 -7.75 13.08 6.52
N ARG A 136 -6.57 12.83 5.93
CA ARG A 136 -6.33 13.23 4.53
C ARG A 136 -6.90 12.19 3.58
N THR A 137 -7.61 12.68 2.57
CA THR A 137 -8.02 11.87 1.42
C THR A 137 -6.87 11.73 0.42
N PRO A 138 -6.93 10.77 -0.52
CA PRO A 138 -6.02 10.72 -1.66
C PRO A 138 -5.89 12.05 -2.42
N LEU A 139 -6.98 12.83 -2.48
CA LEU A 139 -6.98 14.14 -3.15
C LEU A 139 -6.15 15.18 -2.40
N HIS A 140 -6.19 15.19 -1.07
CA HIS A 140 -5.29 16.03 -0.24
C HIS A 140 -3.83 15.67 -0.49
N CYS A 141 -3.51 14.37 -0.51
CA CYS A 141 -2.15 13.90 -0.74
C CYS A 141 -1.64 14.28 -2.14
N ALA A 142 -2.49 14.20 -3.17
CA ALA A 142 -2.14 14.61 -4.53
C ALA A 142 -1.92 16.13 -4.64
N ALA A 143 -2.71 16.94 -3.93
CA ALA A 143 -2.56 18.40 -3.88
C ALA A 143 -1.25 18.82 -3.20
N ASP A 144 -0.98 18.29 -2.00
CA ASP A 144 0.22 18.57 -1.21
C ASP A 144 1.50 18.20 -1.98
N GLY A 145 1.49 17.05 -2.65
CA GLY A 145 2.59 16.59 -3.50
C GLY A 145 2.69 17.29 -4.87
N LYS A 146 1.76 18.19 -5.22
CA LYS A 146 1.65 18.83 -6.55
C LYS A 146 1.58 17.81 -7.70
N TYR A 147 0.93 16.67 -7.46
CA TYR A 147 0.78 15.60 -8.44
C TYR A 147 -0.46 15.83 -9.30
N THR A 148 -0.39 16.86 -10.16
CA THR A 148 -1.49 17.34 -11.00
C THR A 148 -2.19 16.23 -11.78
N GLU A 149 -1.44 15.27 -12.33
CA GLU A 149 -2.04 14.15 -13.07
C GLU A 149 -2.87 13.22 -12.18
N ILE A 150 -2.40 12.94 -10.97
CA ILE A 150 -3.12 12.10 -10.00
C ILE A 150 -4.31 12.87 -9.42
N PHE A 151 -4.14 14.17 -9.18
CA PHE A 151 -5.22 15.05 -8.73
C PHE A 151 -6.39 15.03 -9.74
N HIS A 152 -6.11 15.22 -11.03
CA HIS A 152 -7.13 15.12 -12.07
C HIS A 152 -7.69 13.71 -12.25
N LEU A 153 -6.87 12.66 -12.08
CA LEU A 153 -7.35 11.27 -12.10
C LEU A 153 -8.41 11.04 -11.01
N LEU A 154 -8.14 11.49 -9.78
CA LEU A 154 -9.05 11.35 -8.64
C LEU A 154 -10.34 12.15 -8.85
N LEU A 155 -10.25 13.39 -9.36
CA LEU A 155 -11.42 14.19 -9.72
C LEU A 155 -12.29 13.50 -10.78
N ARG A 156 -11.67 12.95 -11.83
CA ARG A 156 -12.38 12.19 -12.87
C ARG A 156 -13.04 10.93 -12.32
N ALA A 157 -12.44 10.32 -11.31
CA ALA A 157 -13.03 9.20 -10.58
C ALA A 157 -14.18 9.62 -9.64
N GLY A 158 -14.47 10.92 -9.52
CA GLY A 158 -15.52 11.47 -8.67
C GLY A 158 -15.13 11.65 -7.21
N ALA A 159 -13.85 11.88 -6.92
CA ALA A 159 -13.39 12.15 -5.55
C ALA A 159 -14.10 13.41 -4.98
N ASP A 160 -14.50 13.32 -3.72
CA ASP A 160 -15.20 14.39 -3.02
C ASP A 160 -14.19 15.47 -2.60
N VAL A 161 -14.39 16.65 -3.16
CA VAL A 161 -13.54 17.83 -2.94
C VAL A 161 -13.88 18.59 -1.66
N SER A 162 -15.03 18.28 -1.04
CA SER A 162 -15.54 18.96 0.16
C SER A 162 -15.00 18.36 1.46
N LEU A 163 -14.43 17.15 1.40
CA LEU A 163 -13.84 16.49 2.56
C LEU A 163 -12.69 17.32 3.12
N ARG A 164 -12.59 17.33 4.45
CA ARG A 164 -11.63 18.14 5.18
C ARG A 164 -10.65 17.28 5.98
N ASP A 165 -9.38 17.67 5.96
CA ASP A 165 -8.36 17.07 6.82
C ASP A 165 -8.51 17.52 8.29
N LYS A 166 -7.62 17.03 9.17
CA LYS A 166 -7.66 17.37 10.60
C LYS A 166 -7.45 18.86 10.92
N TYR A 167 -7.02 19.66 9.95
CA TYR A 167 -6.82 21.09 10.07
C TYR A 167 -7.97 21.88 9.43
N ASP A 168 -9.09 21.22 9.15
CA ASP A 168 -10.26 21.80 8.48
C ASP A 168 -9.96 22.30 7.06
N ARG A 169 -8.93 21.77 6.40
CA ARG A 169 -8.56 22.17 5.04
C ARG A 169 -9.16 21.21 4.02
N THR A 170 -9.65 21.74 2.91
CA THR A 170 -9.98 20.94 1.73
C THR A 170 -8.72 20.61 0.94
N ALA A 171 -8.84 19.68 -0.03
CA ALA A 171 -7.72 19.38 -0.93
C ALA A 171 -7.25 20.61 -1.72
N PHE A 172 -8.14 21.56 -2.03
CA PHE A 172 -7.77 22.81 -2.71
C PHE A 172 -6.98 23.76 -1.82
N ASP A 173 -7.30 23.82 -0.52
CA ASP A 173 -6.55 24.64 0.45
C ASP A 173 -5.10 24.14 0.59
N ALA A 174 -4.88 22.83 0.43
CA ALA A 174 -3.56 22.23 0.42
C ALA A 174 -2.72 22.60 -0.83
N VAL A 175 -3.35 22.92 -1.98
CA VAL A 175 -2.63 23.33 -3.21
C VAL A 175 -1.90 24.66 -3.03
N ASN A 176 -2.49 25.58 -2.27
CA ASN A 176 -2.02 26.96 -2.16
C ASN A 176 -1.00 27.20 -1.04
N GLY A 177 -0.60 26.16 -0.30
CA GLY A 177 0.45 26.31 0.73
C GLY A 177 0.10 27.36 1.78
N VAL A 178 -1.18 27.56 2.11
CA VAL A 178 -1.54 28.33 3.30
C VAL A 178 -1.26 27.46 4.51
N CYS A 179 0.02 27.39 4.88
CA CYS A 179 0.39 27.18 6.26
C CYS A 179 -0.24 28.33 7.07
N MET A 180 -1.46 28.15 7.60
CA MET A 180 -1.97 28.98 8.70
C MET A 180 -1.23 28.59 10.00
N TYR A 181 0.10 28.65 9.97
CA TYR A 181 0.94 28.70 11.17
C TYR A 181 1.43 30.13 11.43
N THR A 182 0.65 31.14 11.06
CA THR A 182 0.66 32.39 11.84
C THR A 182 -0.38 32.19 12.93
N GLY A 183 0.09 31.74 14.09
CA GLY A 183 -0.68 31.84 15.31
C GLY A 183 -0.95 33.32 15.58
N ASP A 184 -2.10 33.79 15.15
CA ASP A 184 -2.69 35.02 15.69
C ASP A 184 -3.19 34.68 17.10
N THR A 185 -2.28 34.83 18.07
CA THR A 185 -2.70 35.28 19.40
C THR A 185 -2.89 36.78 19.32
N VAL A 186 -4.15 37.21 19.42
CA VAL A 186 -4.54 38.55 19.91
C VAL A 186 -3.86 38.87 21.23
#